data_AF-A0A8X6Q4Q7-F1
#
_entry.id   AF-A0A8X6Q4Q7-F1
#
_cell.length_a   1.000
_cell.length_b   1.000
_cell.length_c   1.000
_cell.angle_alpha   90.00
_cell.angle_beta   90.00
_cell.angle_gamma   90.00
#
_symmetry.space_group_name_H-M   'P 1'
#
loop_
_entity.id
_entity.type
_entity.pdbx_description
1 polymer ?
#
loop_
_entity_poly.entity_id
_entity_poly.type
_entity_poly.pdbx_seq_one_letter_code
_entity_poly.pdbx_strand_id
1 'polypeptide(L)'
;MALCNERGINASDVILDDDSVIEGDIYRGGIFLGCEFGELYLYIWAVGLLAAGQSSTMTGTYTGQFVMEGFLHMKWKRWKRVLLTRTIAICPTILVAILQDVNHVSGMNDFLNALMSMQLPFAMLTTYLFTASRKLMGDFTNDKKNNIFMGVVTTFLISLNLYFVTNFVMDNFPPTWIVFTCFAVFLVFYAIVLGFLTLCLLVVLGCERLIKLPVIGIYLEERYEFKEFDKLITDSVESVIK
;
A
#
# COMPACT_ATOMS: atom_id res chain seq x y z
N MET A 1 17.93 -7.77 31.50
CA MET A 1 19.25 -8.42 31.31
C MET A 1 19.40 -9.77 32.02
N ALA A 2 18.97 -9.93 33.29
CA ALA A 2 19.13 -11.18 34.04
C ALA A 2 18.51 -12.42 33.35
N LEU A 3 17.28 -12.31 32.83
CA LEU A 3 16.58 -13.40 32.14
C LEU A 3 17.26 -13.89 30.84
N CYS A 4 17.87 -12.97 30.07
CA CYS A 4 18.61 -13.34 28.85
C CYS A 4 19.89 -14.12 29.21
N ASN A 5 20.61 -13.66 30.23
CA ASN A 5 21.89 -14.22 30.64
C ASN A 5 21.72 -15.60 31.31
N GLU A 6 20.64 -15.80 32.09
CA GLU A 6 20.28 -17.12 32.64
C GLU A 6 19.97 -18.16 31.56
N ARG A 7 19.56 -17.71 30.37
CA ARG A 7 19.25 -18.57 29.22
C ARG A 7 20.37 -18.65 28.18
N GLY A 8 21.56 -18.11 28.47
CA GLY A 8 22.71 -18.17 27.56
C GLY A 8 22.61 -17.26 26.32
N ILE A 9 21.62 -16.36 26.27
CA ILE A 9 21.42 -15.44 25.15
C ILE A 9 22.19 -14.15 25.47
N ASN A 10 23.27 -13.91 24.71
CA ASN A 10 24.14 -12.75 24.90
C ASN A 10 23.44 -11.47 24.36
N ALA A 11 22.61 -10.85 25.21
CA ALA A 11 21.81 -9.65 24.88
C ALA A 11 22.45 -8.33 25.34
N SER A 12 23.72 -8.39 25.76
CA SER A 12 24.50 -7.30 26.36
C SER A 12 24.54 -6.02 25.52
N ASP A 13 24.52 -6.18 24.19
CA ASP A 13 24.66 -5.06 23.22
C ASP A 13 23.31 -4.53 22.70
N VAL A 14 22.18 -5.12 23.13
CA VAL A 14 20.87 -4.94 22.47
C VAL A 14 19.82 -4.31 23.39
N ILE A 15 19.83 -4.63 24.69
CA ILE A 15 18.90 -4.07 25.68
C ILE A 15 19.72 -3.17 26.60
N LEU A 16 19.80 -1.89 26.25
CA LEU A 16 20.36 -0.87 27.13
C LEU A 16 19.39 -0.66 28.30
N ASP A 17 19.92 -0.67 29.52
CA ASP A 17 19.24 -0.52 30.80
C ASP A 17 18.80 0.95 31.04
N ASP A 18 18.28 1.60 29.99
CA ASP A 18 17.87 3.00 30.03
C ASP A 18 16.38 3.09 29.68
N ASP A 19 15.60 3.80 30.52
CA ASP A 19 14.14 4.03 30.41
C ASP A 19 13.73 4.81 29.14
N SER A 20 14.61 4.88 28.14
CA SER A 20 14.39 5.45 26.83
C SER A 20 13.46 4.56 25.99
N VAL A 21 12.60 5.20 25.18
CA VAL A 21 11.70 4.51 24.26
C VAL A 21 12.55 3.71 23.26
N ILE A 22 12.57 2.39 23.42
CA ILE A 22 13.34 1.49 22.56
C ILE A 22 12.72 1.52 21.16
N GLU A 23 13.50 1.96 20.18
CA GLU A 23 13.13 1.89 18.77
C GLU A 23 12.94 0.43 18.35
N GLY A 24 11.74 0.11 17.86
CA GLY A 24 11.31 -1.26 17.57
C GLY A 24 11.90 -1.78 16.26
N ASP A 25 12.87 -2.68 16.35
CA ASP A 25 13.47 -3.38 15.21
C ASP A 25 13.12 -4.88 15.23
N ILE A 26 12.98 -5.48 14.06
CA ILE A 26 12.69 -6.91 13.84
C ILE A 26 13.72 -7.80 14.54
N TYR A 27 14.98 -7.38 14.55
CA TYR A 27 16.05 -8.07 15.27
C TYR A 27 15.86 -8.03 16.78
N ARG A 28 15.59 -6.84 17.33
CA ARG A 28 15.34 -6.63 18.77
C ARG A 28 14.09 -7.38 19.26
N GLY A 29 13.03 -7.39 18.45
CA GLY A 29 11.81 -8.15 18.76
C GLY A 29 12.06 -9.65 18.94
N GLY A 30 12.93 -10.24 18.11
CA GLY A 30 13.31 -11.65 18.22
C GLY A 30 14.12 -11.95 19.48
N ILE A 31 15.08 -11.09 19.82
CA ILE A 31 15.88 -11.21 21.05
C ILE A 31 14.99 -11.07 22.29
N PHE A 32 14.06 -10.11 22.29
CA PHE A 32 13.10 -9.93 23.37
C PHE A 32 12.27 -11.19 23.63
N LEU A 33 11.70 -11.78 22.57
CA LEU A 33 10.93 -13.03 22.67
C LEU A 33 11.78 -14.19 23.17
N GLY A 34 13.04 -14.28 22.72
CA GLY A 34 13.99 -15.29 23.18
C GLY A 34 14.31 -15.17 24.67
N CYS A 35 14.50 -13.94 25.16
CA CYS A 35 14.77 -13.70 26.57
C CYS A 35 13.57 -14.01 27.46
N GLU A 36 12.36 -13.59 27.06
CA GLU A 36 11.15 -13.74 27.87
C GLU A 36 10.63 -15.19 27.86
N PHE A 37 10.53 -15.80 26.67
CA PHE A 37 9.87 -17.10 26.50
C PHE A 37 10.82 -18.28 26.22
N GLY A 38 12.05 -18.02 25.79
CA GLY A 38 13.13 -19.01 25.65
C GLY A 38 13.63 -19.14 24.22
N GLU A 39 14.74 -19.85 24.02
CA GLU A 39 15.42 -19.96 22.71
C GLU A 39 14.50 -20.47 21.58
N LEU A 40 13.57 -21.36 21.90
CA LEU A 40 12.60 -21.89 20.94
C LEU A 40 11.77 -20.78 20.27
N TYR A 41 11.43 -19.72 21.00
CA TYR A 41 10.62 -18.60 20.49
C TYR A 41 11.41 -17.72 19.53
N LEU A 42 12.74 -17.66 19.67
CA LEU A 42 13.61 -16.99 18.70
C LEU A 42 13.59 -17.73 17.35
N TYR A 43 13.64 -19.07 17.37
CA TYR A 43 13.51 -19.87 16.15
C TYR A 43 12.11 -19.74 15.53
N ILE A 44 11.05 -19.75 16.33
CA ILE A 44 9.67 -19.55 15.83
C ILE A 44 9.54 -18.17 15.18
N TRP A 45 10.09 -17.12 15.80
CA TRP A 45 10.12 -15.76 15.23
C TRP A 45 10.85 -15.74 13.88
N ALA A 46 12.04 -16.34 13.81
CA ALA A 46 12.81 -16.41 12.57
C ALA A 46 12.07 -17.19 11.46
N VAL A 47 11.45 -18.32 11.79
CA VAL A 47 10.63 -19.10 10.85
C VAL A 47 9.41 -18.30 10.41
N GLY A 48 8.78 -17.56 11.32
CA GLY A 48 7.66 -16.67 11.02
C GLY A 48 8.04 -15.56 10.03
N LEU A 49 9.19 -14.92 10.23
CA LEU A 49 9.73 -13.92 9.29
C LEU A 49 10.00 -14.52 7.91
N LEU A 50 10.58 -15.73 7.87
CA LEU A 50 10.82 -16.44 6.61
C LEU A 50 9.49 -16.77 5.90
N ALA A 51 8.50 -17.27 6.64
CA ALA A 51 7.18 -17.59 6.12
C ALA A 51 6.45 -16.34 5.59
N ALA A 52 6.51 -15.22 6.31
CA ALA A 52 5.95 -13.94 5.88
C ALA A 52 6.58 -13.46 4.57
N GLY A 53 7.92 -13.58 4.43
CA GLY A 53 8.62 -13.25 3.18
C GLY A 53 8.21 -14.11 1.98
N GLN A 54 7.96 -15.40 2.20
CA GLN A 54 7.44 -16.30 1.15
C GLN A 54 6.02 -15.93 0.74
N SER A 55 5.15 -15.64 1.72
CA SER A 55 3.77 -15.21 1.44
C SER A 55 3.73 -13.94 0.61
N SER A 56 4.54 -12.93 0.97
CA SER A 56 4.63 -11.67 0.21
C SER A 56 5.10 -11.89 -1.23
N THR A 57 6.10 -12.77 -1.44
CA THR A 57 6.58 -13.14 -2.78
C THR A 57 5.47 -13.77 -3.62
N MET A 58 4.70 -14.69 -3.03
CA MET A 58 3.61 -15.36 -3.73
C MET A 58 2.53 -14.34 -4.14
N THR A 59 2.02 -13.56 -3.19
CA THR A 59 1.00 -12.54 -3.43
C THR A 59 1.45 -11.51 -4.46
N GLY A 60 2.67 -10.97 -4.33
CA GLY A 60 3.23 -10.02 -5.28
C GLY A 60 3.31 -10.56 -6.71
N THR A 61 3.65 -11.84 -6.88
CA THR A 61 3.71 -12.46 -8.22
C THR A 61 2.34 -12.69 -8.84
N TYR A 62 1.29 -12.94 -8.05
CA TYR A 62 -0.07 -13.08 -8.55
C TYR A 62 -0.69 -11.72 -8.85
N THR A 63 -0.60 -10.77 -7.93
CA THR A 63 -1.09 -9.39 -8.16
C THR A 63 -0.40 -8.76 -9.37
N GLY A 64 0.93 -8.92 -9.48
CA GLY A 64 1.67 -8.43 -10.65
C GLY A 64 1.25 -9.10 -11.95
N GLN A 65 0.77 -10.34 -11.93
CA GLN A 65 0.21 -10.98 -13.13
C GLN A 65 -1.06 -10.27 -13.59
N PHE A 66 -2.02 -10.11 -12.69
CA PHE A 66 -3.31 -9.51 -13.03
C PHE A 66 -3.15 -8.07 -13.49
N VAL A 67 -2.24 -7.31 -12.88
CA VAL A 67 -1.96 -5.95 -13.29
C VAL A 67 -1.27 -5.92 -14.67
N MET A 68 -0.28 -6.76 -14.93
CA MET A 68 0.43 -6.78 -16.22
C MET A 68 -0.44 -7.29 -17.38
N GLU A 69 -1.24 -8.33 -17.16
CA GLU A 69 -2.13 -8.89 -18.18
C GLU A 69 -3.36 -8.02 -18.39
N GLY A 70 -3.86 -7.39 -17.32
CA GLY A 70 -5.02 -6.51 -17.39
C GLY A 70 -4.71 -5.13 -17.98
N PHE A 71 -3.67 -4.44 -17.52
CA PHE A 71 -3.38 -3.07 -17.94
C PHE A 71 -2.38 -2.96 -19.10
N LEU A 72 -1.38 -3.84 -19.17
CA LEU A 72 -0.33 -3.80 -20.22
C LEU A 72 -0.58 -4.82 -21.33
N HIS A 73 -1.60 -5.69 -21.20
CA HIS A 73 -1.88 -6.83 -22.09
C HIS A 73 -0.63 -7.66 -22.44
N MET A 74 0.32 -7.75 -21.50
CA MET A 74 1.64 -8.33 -21.74
C MET A 74 1.80 -9.65 -20.97
N LYS A 75 1.82 -10.77 -21.69
CA LYS A 75 1.93 -12.12 -21.10
C LYS A 75 3.39 -12.52 -20.90
N TRP A 76 3.88 -12.42 -19.67
CA TRP A 76 5.23 -12.85 -19.28
C TRP A 76 5.22 -14.20 -18.55
N LYS A 77 6.23 -15.02 -18.81
CA LYS A 77 6.44 -16.28 -18.05
C LYS A 77 6.68 -15.96 -16.56
N ARG A 78 6.05 -16.74 -15.67
CA ARG A 78 6.11 -16.57 -14.21
C ARG A 78 7.52 -16.36 -13.66
N TRP A 79 8.49 -17.16 -14.10
CA TRP A 79 9.88 -17.06 -13.65
C TRP A 79 10.53 -15.71 -14.00
N LYS A 80 10.29 -15.17 -15.19
CA LYS A 80 10.83 -13.86 -15.60
C LYS A 80 10.27 -12.72 -14.74
N ARG A 81 8.98 -12.78 -14.43
CA ARG A 81 8.31 -11.81 -13.56
C ARG A 81 8.89 -11.84 -12.15
N VAL A 82 9.02 -13.04 -11.56
CA VAL A 82 9.61 -13.24 -10.22
C VAL A 82 11.04 -12.71 -10.18
N LEU A 83 11.85 -13.03 -11.19
CA LEU A 83 13.25 -12.61 -11.23
C LEU A 83 13.36 -11.10 -11.35
N LEU A 84 12.58 -10.46 -12.22
CA LEU A 84 12.57 -9.01 -12.37
C LEU A 84 12.15 -8.30 -11.08
N THR A 85 11.01 -8.66 -10.50
CA THR A 85 10.48 -7.97 -9.31
C THR A 85 11.38 -8.18 -8.10
N ARG A 86 11.99 -9.37 -7.95
CA ARG A 86 12.95 -9.64 -6.87
C ARG A 86 14.26 -8.88 -7.07
N THR A 87 14.78 -8.79 -8.29
CA THR A 87 15.98 -7.99 -8.55
C THR A 87 15.73 -6.52 -8.26
N ILE A 88 14.60 -5.96 -8.68
CA ILE A 88 14.24 -4.57 -8.39
C ILE A 88 14.07 -4.32 -6.87
N ALA A 89 13.50 -5.29 -6.13
CA ALA A 89 13.32 -5.14 -4.68
C ALA A 89 14.63 -5.32 -3.89
N ILE A 90 15.46 -6.29 -4.27
CA ILE A 90 16.69 -6.66 -3.53
C ILE A 90 17.85 -5.71 -3.85
N CYS A 91 17.94 -5.20 -5.09
CA CYS A 91 19.05 -4.37 -5.54
C CYS A 91 19.26 -3.10 -4.66
N PRO A 92 18.22 -2.31 -4.34
CA PRO A 92 18.37 -1.16 -3.44
C PRO A 92 18.81 -1.57 -2.03
N THR A 93 18.27 -2.67 -1.50
CA THR A 93 18.62 -3.16 -0.16
C THR A 93 20.07 -3.60 -0.07
N ILE A 94 20.57 -4.34 -1.07
CA ILE A 94 21.97 -4.75 -1.13
C ILE A 94 22.87 -3.52 -1.28
N LEU A 95 22.48 -2.55 -2.12
CA LEU A 95 23.25 -1.34 -2.33
C LEU A 95 23.40 -0.52 -1.04
N VAL A 96 22.30 -0.33 -0.29
CA VAL A 96 22.32 0.35 1.01
C VAL A 96 23.17 -0.43 2.02
N ALA A 97 23.04 -1.76 2.08
CA ALA A 97 23.80 -2.60 3.00
C ALA A 97 25.33 -2.59 2.75
N ILE A 98 25.76 -2.34 1.51
CA ILE A 98 27.19 -2.26 1.17
C ILE A 98 27.74 -0.83 1.35
N LEU A 99 26.92 0.19 1.09
CA LEU A 99 27.38 1.59 1.01
C LEU A 99 27.12 2.42 2.28
N GLN A 100 26.20 2.03 3.18
CA GLN A 100 25.79 2.85 4.33
C GLN A 100 25.57 2.06 5.63
N ASP A 101 25.72 2.75 6.77
CA ASP A 101 25.39 2.25 8.10
C ASP A 101 23.87 2.06 8.31
N VAL A 102 23.52 1.14 9.22
CA VAL A 102 22.18 0.61 9.54
C VAL A 102 21.10 1.70 9.71
N ASN A 103 21.49 2.91 10.15
CA ASN A 103 20.57 4.05 10.35
C ASN A 103 19.90 4.57 9.05
N HIS A 104 20.41 4.25 7.86
CA HIS A 104 19.77 4.62 6.59
C HIS A 104 18.72 3.59 6.10
N VAL A 105 18.68 2.40 6.70
CA VAL A 105 17.70 1.36 6.36
C VAL A 105 16.30 1.76 6.83
N SER A 106 16.19 2.43 7.99
CA SER A 106 14.91 2.97 8.51
C SER A 106 14.31 4.01 7.57
N GLY A 107 15.13 4.93 7.03
CA GLY A 107 14.67 5.93 6.04
C GLY A 107 14.15 5.30 4.74
N MET A 108 14.72 4.17 4.30
CA MET A 108 14.19 3.42 3.16
C MET A 108 12.81 2.83 3.45
N ASN A 109 12.60 2.30 4.66
CA ASN A 109 11.30 1.78 5.09
C ASN A 109 10.24 2.89 5.14
N ASP A 110 10.59 4.05 5.70
CA ASP A 110 9.69 5.19 5.79
C ASP A 110 9.31 5.72 4.40
N PHE A 111 10.26 5.77 3.47
CA PHE A 111 10.00 6.13 2.08
C PHE A 111 9.06 5.13 1.38
N LEU A 112 9.26 3.83 1.58
CA LEU A 112 8.37 2.80 1.03
C LEU A 112 6.96 2.93 1.62
N ASN A 113 6.84 3.21 2.91
CA ASN A 113 5.55 3.44 3.56
C ASN A 113 4.86 4.70 3.02
N ALA A 114 5.60 5.78 2.76
CA ALA A 114 5.09 6.98 2.12
C ALA A 114 4.64 6.72 0.67
N LEU A 115 5.37 5.90 -0.09
CA LEU A 115 4.94 5.46 -1.42
C LEU A 115 3.66 4.63 -1.37
N MET A 116 3.54 3.74 -0.40
CA MET A 116 2.35 2.89 -0.23
C MET A 116 1.13 3.72 0.15
N SER A 117 1.29 4.72 1.02
CA SER A 117 0.18 5.57 1.45
C SER A 117 -0.40 6.43 0.31
N MET A 118 0.41 6.80 -0.69
CA MET A 118 -0.06 7.44 -1.91
C MET A 118 -0.81 6.49 -2.85
N GLN A 119 -0.53 5.18 -2.82
CA GLN A 119 -1.18 4.20 -3.70
C GLN A 119 -2.52 3.71 -3.16
N LEU A 120 -2.65 3.60 -1.84
CA LEU A 120 -3.82 3.00 -1.17
C LEU A 120 -5.15 3.70 -1.50
N PRO A 121 -5.30 5.03 -1.41
CA PRO A 121 -6.54 5.73 -1.77
C PRO A 121 -7.02 5.45 -3.18
N PHE A 122 -6.11 5.41 -4.15
CA PHE A 122 -6.44 5.15 -5.55
C PHE A 122 -7.01 3.73 -5.74
N ALA A 123 -6.36 2.72 -5.15
CA ALA A 123 -6.82 1.34 -5.22
C ALA A 123 -8.15 1.12 -4.49
N MET A 124 -8.35 1.77 -3.34
CA MET A 124 -9.60 1.65 -2.57
C MET A 124 -10.78 2.31 -3.27
N LEU A 125 -10.62 3.54 -3.77
CA LEU A 125 -11.70 4.25 -4.46
C LEU A 125 -12.14 3.52 -5.73
N THR A 126 -11.19 2.98 -6.50
CA THR A 126 -11.51 2.20 -7.71
C THR A 126 -12.22 0.90 -7.36
N THR A 127 -11.77 0.17 -6.34
CA THR A 127 -12.45 -1.05 -5.87
C THR A 127 -13.84 -0.74 -5.33
N TYR A 128 -14.00 0.36 -4.60
CA TYR A 128 -15.30 0.79 -4.10
C TYR A 128 -16.24 1.18 -5.26
N LEU A 129 -15.75 1.92 -6.25
CA LEU A 129 -16.50 2.26 -7.46
C LEU A 129 -17.04 1.01 -8.17
N PHE A 130 -16.20 -0.02 -8.34
CA PHE A 130 -16.58 -1.28 -8.99
C PHE A 130 -17.60 -2.08 -8.19
N THR A 131 -17.42 -2.18 -6.88
CA THR A 131 -18.33 -2.94 -6.00
C THR A 131 -19.68 -2.23 -5.78
N ALA A 132 -19.71 -0.91 -5.88
CA ALA A 132 -20.94 -0.11 -5.83
C ALA A 132 -21.69 -0.05 -7.17
N SER A 133 -21.04 -0.38 -8.29
CA SER A 133 -21.64 -0.28 -9.62
C SER A 133 -22.57 -1.46 -9.92
N ARG A 134 -23.87 -1.16 -10.05
CA ARG A 134 -24.87 -2.15 -10.47
C ARG A 134 -24.66 -2.68 -11.89
N LYS A 135 -23.98 -1.91 -12.76
CA LYS A 135 -23.64 -2.37 -14.11
C LYS A 135 -22.61 -3.49 -14.09
N LEU A 136 -21.65 -3.43 -13.17
CA LEU A 136 -20.54 -4.38 -13.09
C LEU A 136 -20.88 -5.60 -12.22
N MET A 137 -21.47 -5.37 -11.04
CA MET A 137 -21.78 -6.43 -10.07
C MET A 137 -23.16 -7.08 -10.24
N GLY A 138 -24.05 -6.47 -11.04
CA GLY A 138 -25.41 -6.96 -11.23
C GLY A 138 -26.17 -7.13 -9.91
N ASP A 139 -26.67 -8.33 -9.66
CA ASP A 139 -27.43 -8.66 -8.45
C ASP A 139 -26.57 -8.72 -7.18
N PHE A 140 -25.24 -8.80 -7.30
CA PHE A 140 -24.28 -8.82 -6.18
C PHE A 140 -23.77 -7.44 -5.80
N THR A 141 -24.49 -6.38 -6.18
CA THR A 141 -24.12 -5.01 -5.83
C THR A 141 -24.25 -4.77 -4.33
N ASN A 142 -23.35 -3.97 -3.77
CA ASN A 142 -23.42 -3.57 -2.37
C ASN A 142 -24.76 -2.89 -2.00
N ASP A 143 -25.34 -3.32 -0.88
CA ASP A 143 -26.46 -2.65 -0.25
C ASP A 143 -26.10 -1.24 0.23
N LYS A 144 -27.11 -0.37 0.36
CA LYS A 144 -26.91 1.02 0.84
C LYS A 144 -26.18 1.09 2.19
N LYS A 145 -26.43 0.15 3.10
CA LYS A 145 -25.74 0.06 4.39
C LYS A 145 -24.26 -0.26 4.22
N ASN A 146 -23.93 -1.21 3.34
CA ASN A 146 -22.54 -1.58 3.07
C ASN A 146 -21.79 -0.45 2.37
N ASN A 147 -22.46 0.27 1.46
CA ASN A 147 -21.89 1.47 0.83
C ASN A 147 -21.62 2.58 1.84
N ILE A 148 -22.53 2.85 2.79
CA ILE A 148 -22.26 3.83 3.84
C ILE A 148 -21.04 3.40 4.68
N PHE A 149 -20.97 2.12 5.07
CA PHE A 149 -19.83 1.58 5.81
C PHE A 149 -18.50 1.71 5.03
N MET A 150 -18.47 1.26 3.77
CA MET A 150 -17.32 1.38 2.87
C MET A 150 -16.93 2.84 2.64
N GLY A 151 -17.90 3.75 2.55
CA GLY A 151 -17.66 5.18 2.45
C GLY A 151 -16.95 5.74 3.68
N VAL A 152 -17.43 5.42 4.88
CA VAL A 152 -16.79 5.85 6.14
C VAL A 152 -15.35 5.32 6.24
N VAL A 153 -15.14 4.03 5.97
CA VAL A 153 -13.81 3.41 6.01
C VAL A 153 -12.88 4.05 4.97
N THR A 154 -13.37 4.26 3.73
CA THR A 154 -12.58 4.87 2.66
C THR A 154 -12.19 6.30 3.01
N THR A 155 -13.13 7.13 3.50
CA THR A 155 -12.82 8.49 3.94
C THR A 155 -11.80 8.51 5.07
N PHE A 156 -11.98 7.65 6.08
CA PHE A 156 -11.04 7.54 7.19
C PHE A 156 -9.62 7.17 6.74
N LEU A 157 -9.49 6.18 5.86
CA LEU A 157 -8.18 5.76 5.35
C LEU A 157 -7.54 6.81 4.46
N ILE A 158 -8.31 7.53 3.63
CA ILE A 158 -7.77 8.65 2.84
C ILE A 158 -7.20 9.73 3.76
N SER A 159 -7.93 10.10 4.82
CA SER A 159 -7.46 11.08 5.80
C SER A 159 -6.16 10.63 6.49
N LEU A 160 -6.08 9.36 6.91
CA LEU A 160 -4.86 8.80 7.51
C LEU A 160 -3.68 8.82 6.55
N ASN A 161 -3.87 8.39 5.30
CA ASN A 161 -2.79 8.34 4.32
C ASN A 161 -2.27 9.75 3.97
N LEU A 162 -3.15 10.75 3.85
CA LEU A 162 -2.74 12.14 3.65
C LEU A 162 -1.95 12.70 4.84
N TYR A 163 -2.35 12.34 6.07
CA TYR A 163 -1.62 12.70 7.28
C TYR A 163 -0.20 12.10 7.29
N PHE A 164 -0.06 10.80 7.00
CA PHE A 164 1.24 10.14 6.94
C PHE A 164 2.17 10.76 5.89
N VAL A 165 1.66 11.02 4.68
CA VAL A 165 2.47 11.65 3.61
C VAL A 165 2.94 13.04 4.01
N THR A 166 2.07 13.84 4.62
CA THR A 166 2.41 15.20 5.06
C THR A 166 3.49 15.17 6.13
N ASN A 167 3.34 14.31 7.15
CA ASN A 167 4.37 14.15 8.18
C ASN A 167 5.71 13.69 7.60
N PHE A 168 5.70 12.65 6.76
CA PHE A 168 6.92 12.15 6.14
C PHE A 168 7.69 13.24 5.41
N VAL A 169 6.98 14.10 4.66
CA VAL A 169 7.63 15.20 3.92
C VAL A 169 8.18 16.28 4.85
N MET A 170 7.47 16.59 5.94
CA MET A 170 7.92 17.59 6.93
C MET A 170 9.15 17.12 7.71
N ASP A 171 9.26 15.82 7.99
CA ASP A 171 10.35 15.25 8.78
C ASP A 171 11.61 14.95 7.95
N ASN A 172 11.45 14.61 6.66
CA ASN A 172 12.58 14.14 5.83
C ASN A 172 13.19 15.22 4.92
N PHE A 173 12.48 16.30 4.62
CA PHE A 173 12.98 17.33 3.70
C PHE A 173 13.30 18.65 4.40
N PRO A 174 14.39 19.34 3.99
CA PRO A 174 14.72 20.64 4.56
C PRO A 174 13.62 21.66 4.23
N PRO A 175 13.32 22.60 5.15
CA PRO A 175 12.24 23.56 5.01
C PRO A 175 12.62 24.68 4.04
N THR A 176 12.82 24.32 2.78
CA THR A 176 13.08 25.24 1.68
C THR A 176 11.79 25.49 0.92
N TRP A 177 11.58 26.73 0.51
CA TRP A 177 10.36 27.13 -0.19
C TRP A 177 10.13 26.31 -1.47
N ILE A 178 11.19 25.93 -2.18
CA ILE A 178 11.13 25.11 -3.40
C ILE A 178 10.47 23.76 -3.10
N VAL A 179 10.93 23.05 -2.06
CA VAL A 179 10.37 21.75 -1.69
C VAL A 179 8.89 21.87 -1.32
N PHE A 180 8.52 22.88 -0.54
CA PHE A 180 7.11 23.10 -0.20
C PHE A 180 6.26 23.39 -1.43
N THR A 181 6.74 24.21 -2.38
CA THR A 181 6.00 24.50 -3.60
C THR A 181 5.83 23.27 -4.49
N CYS A 182 6.88 22.47 -4.67
CA CYS A 182 6.80 21.21 -5.43
C CYS A 182 5.84 20.20 -4.76
N PHE A 183 5.94 20.04 -3.45
CA PHE A 183 5.06 19.14 -2.71
C PHE A 183 3.60 19.61 -2.74
N ALA A 184 3.34 20.91 -2.61
CA ALA A 184 1.99 21.47 -2.72
C ALA A 184 1.40 21.23 -4.12
N VAL A 185 2.17 21.43 -5.19
CA VAL A 185 1.72 21.14 -6.57
C VAL A 185 1.38 19.65 -6.72
N PHE A 186 2.23 18.76 -6.20
CA PHE A 186 1.97 17.32 -6.21
C PHE A 186 0.71 16.95 -5.41
N LEU A 187 0.53 17.50 -4.22
CA LEU A 187 -0.66 17.27 -3.38
C LEU A 187 -1.93 17.78 -4.04
N VAL A 188 -1.89 18.94 -4.69
CA VAL A 188 -3.04 19.48 -5.43
C VAL A 188 -3.39 18.56 -6.60
N PHE A 189 -2.41 18.12 -7.38
CA PHE A 189 -2.63 17.16 -8.46
C PHE A 189 -3.25 15.86 -7.93
N TYR A 190 -2.70 15.32 -6.84
CA TYR A 190 -3.20 14.11 -6.20
C TYR A 190 -4.64 14.29 -5.67
N ALA A 191 -4.93 15.42 -5.01
CA ALA A 191 -6.27 15.74 -4.51
C ALA A 191 -7.29 15.92 -5.65
N ILE A 192 -6.88 16.47 -6.80
CA ILE A 192 -7.74 16.56 -8.00
C ILE A 192 -8.07 15.16 -8.51
N VAL A 193 -7.09 14.26 -8.61
CA VAL A 193 -7.31 12.88 -9.07
C VAL A 193 -8.24 12.12 -8.11
N LEU A 194 -7.99 12.20 -6.80
CA LEU A 194 -8.86 11.59 -5.80
C LEU A 194 -10.26 12.21 -5.80
N GLY A 195 -10.35 13.53 -5.92
CA GLY A 195 -11.60 14.28 -6.05
C GLY A 195 -12.41 13.80 -7.23
N PHE A 196 -11.79 13.65 -8.41
CA PHE A 196 -12.42 13.10 -9.60
C PHE A 196 -12.95 11.68 -9.36
N LEU A 197 -12.16 10.79 -8.77
CA LEU A 197 -12.57 9.40 -8.47
C LEU A 197 -13.72 9.34 -7.45
N THR A 198 -13.65 10.13 -6.38
CA THR A 198 -14.74 10.21 -5.39
C THR A 198 -16.02 10.76 -6.01
N LEU A 199 -15.90 11.68 -6.96
CA LEU A 199 -17.03 12.23 -7.67
C LEU A 199 -17.68 11.18 -8.59
N CYS A 200 -16.88 10.41 -9.35
CA CYS A 200 -17.37 9.26 -10.12
C CYS A 200 -18.11 8.25 -9.23
N LEU A 201 -17.57 7.96 -8.05
CA LEU A 201 -18.20 7.09 -7.06
C LEU A 201 -19.54 7.63 -6.56
N LEU A 202 -19.63 8.93 -6.26
CA LEU A 202 -20.89 9.55 -5.83
C LEU A 202 -21.97 9.50 -6.91
N VAL A 203 -21.60 9.61 -8.19
CA VAL A 203 -22.52 9.45 -9.31
C VAL A 203 -23.05 8.01 -9.37
N VAL A 204 -22.18 7.01 -9.21
CA VAL A 204 -22.57 5.59 -9.18
C VAL A 204 -23.50 5.27 -8.00
N LEU A 205 -23.33 5.93 -6.86
CA LEU A 205 -24.19 5.80 -5.68
C LEU A 205 -25.57 6.46 -5.83
N GLY A 206 -25.83 7.17 -6.94
CA GLY A 206 -27.14 7.74 -7.27
C GLY A 206 -27.30 9.24 -6.94
N CYS A 207 -26.22 9.97 -6.68
CA CYS A 207 -26.27 11.43 -6.55
C CYS A 207 -26.33 12.12 -7.93
N GLU A 208 -27.47 12.02 -8.63
CA GLU A 208 -27.69 12.62 -9.95
C GLU A 208 -27.62 14.16 -9.96
N ARG A 209 -27.69 14.81 -8.79
CA ARG A 209 -27.54 16.27 -8.67
C ARG A 209 -26.15 16.76 -9.09
N LEU A 210 -25.11 15.92 -9.03
CA LEU A 210 -23.74 16.30 -9.42
C LEU A 210 -23.55 16.41 -10.93
N ILE A 211 -24.38 15.73 -11.73
CA ILE A 211 -24.33 15.78 -13.21
C ILE A 211 -24.73 17.19 -13.71
N LYS A 212 -25.51 17.94 -12.93
CA LYS A 212 -25.97 19.29 -13.28
C LYS A 212 -24.93 20.41 -13.03
N LEU A 213 -23.71 20.08 -12.58
CA LEU A 213 -22.66 21.07 -12.36
C LEU A 213 -22.04 21.48 -13.72
N PRO A 214 -21.97 22.79 -14.05
CA PRO A 214 -21.58 23.25 -15.39
C PRO A 214 -20.14 22.95 -15.78
N VAL A 215 -19.23 22.73 -14.83
CA VAL A 215 -17.80 22.46 -15.08
C VAL A 215 -17.48 20.96 -15.17
N ILE A 216 -18.26 20.13 -14.48
CA ILE A 216 -17.94 18.70 -14.26
C ILE A 216 -18.95 17.79 -14.98
N GLY A 217 -20.17 18.27 -15.23
CA GLY A 217 -21.24 17.56 -15.92
C GLY A 217 -20.80 17.01 -17.27
N ILE A 218 -20.06 17.78 -18.08
CA ILE A 218 -19.57 17.35 -19.40
C ILE A 218 -18.62 16.14 -19.29
N TYR A 219 -17.70 16.13 -18.32
CA TYR A 219 -16.78 15.01 -18.08
C TYR A 219 -17.46 13.77 -17.47
N LEU A 220 -18.63 13.95 -16.84
CA LEU A 220 -19.48 12.88 -16.32
C LEU A 220 -20.45 12.33 -17.36
N GLU A 221 -20.90 13.18 -18.28
CA GLU A 221 -21.93 12.92 -19.28
C GLU A 221 -21.35 12.26 -20.54
N GLU A 222 -20.08 12.51 -20.86
CA GLU A 222 -19.47 12.05 -22.12
C GLU A 222 -18.96 10.59 -22.11
N ARG A 223 -19.10 9.80 -21.03
CA ARG A 223 -18.68 8.38 -21.08
C ARG A 223 -19.46 7.43 -20.18
N TYR A 224 -20.66 7.15 -20.66
CA TYR A 224 -21.20 5.77 -20.79
C TYR A 224 -20.30 4.85 -21.68
N GLU A 225 -18.98 5.05 -21.68
CA GLU A 225 -17.94 4.18 -22.27
C GLU A 225 -17.41 3.20 -21.22
N PHE A 226 -18.13 3.04 -20.11
CA PHE A 226 -18.10 1.83 -19.30
C PHE A 226 -18.23 0.57 -20.15
N LYS A 227 -18.78 0.63 -21.38
CA LYS A 227 -18.75 -0.51 -22.31
C LYS A 227 -17.34 -0.89 -22.78
N GLU A 228 -16.42 0.04 -22.94
CA GLU A 228 -15.05 -0.25 -23.40
C GLU A 228 -14.15 -0.64 -22.23
N PHE A 229 -14.37 -0.02 -21.06
CA PHE A 229 -13.72 -0.41 -19.80
C PHE A 229 -14.27 -1.74 -19.24
N ASP A 230 -15.58 -2.00 -19.31
CA ASP A 230 -16.19 -3.31 -19.04
C ASP A 230 -15.65 -4.34 -20.02
N LYS A 231 -15.44 -4.00 -21.29
CA LYS A 231 -14.87 -4.93 -22.26
C LYS A 231 -13.43 -5.28 -21.91
N LEU A 232 -12.59 -4.30 -21.54
CA LEU A 232 -11.23 -4.52 -21.04
C LEU A 232 -11.18 -5.35 -19.75
N ILE A 233 -12.10 -5.11 -18.82
CA ILE A 233 -12.22 -5.87 -17.56
C ILE A 233 -12.77 -7.26 -17.81
N THR A 234 -13.82 -7.42 -18.62
CA THR A 234 -14.42 -8.72 -18.95
C THR A 234 -13.44 -9.57 -19.73
N ASP A 235 -12.73 -9.01 -20.70
CA ASP A 235 -11.69 -9.71 -21.45
C ASP A 235 -10.52 -10.10 -20.52
N SER A 236 -10.16 -9.26 -19.55
CA SER A 236 -9.13 -9.59 -18.55
C SER A 236 -9.58 -10.69 -17.59
N VAL A 237 -10.81 -10.61 -17.07
CA VAL A 237 -11.39 -11.59 -16.15
C VAL A 237 -11.62 -12.94 -16.84
N GLU A 238 -12.13 -12.95 -18.07
CA GLU A 238 -12.26 -14.18 -18.87
C GLU A 238 -10.90 -14.81 -19.21
N SER A 239 -9.87 -14.00 -19.46
CA SER A 239 -8.52 -14.51 -19.71
C SER A 239 -7.83 -15.10 -18.47
N VAL A 240 -8.33 -14.79 -17.28
CA VAL A 240 -7.86 -15.29 -15.99
C VAL A 240 -8.63 -16.54 -15.55
N ILE A 241 -9.91 -16.65 -15.93
CA ILE A 241 -10.78 -17.78 -15.59
C ILE A 241 -10.59 -18.97 -16.56
N LYS A 242 -10.07 -18.75 -17.77
CA LYS A 242 -9.65 -19.80 -18.73
C LYS A 242 -8.18 -20.17 -18.57
#